data_AF-A0A842JNG9-F1
#
_entry.id   AF-A0A842JNG9-F1
#
_cell.length_a   1.000
_cell.length_b   1.000
_cell.length_c   1.000
_cell.angle_alpha   90.00
_cell.angle_beta   90.00
_cell.angle_gamma   90.00
#
_symmetry.space_group_name_H-M   'P 1'
#
loop_
_entity.id
_entity.type
_entity.pdbx_description
1 polymer ?
#
loop_
_entity_poly.entity_id
_entity_poly.type
_entity_poly.pdbx_seq_one_letter_code
_entity_poly.pdbx_strand_id
1 'polypeptide(L)'
;MMRSLFLRIRAPREGRRVWAVAIRKPALNFVLKAVCVIGLGATLVVIFLLTEQTPEQTLSLSGMAARFIADGVASLEAAVARIGSDALSGAFAWLQAAGVRRWAHTAEFFAVGLFSSLTSLAIFGRSRRLAPLAIGSLAFSVACSLFDQTHKLFVPGREFDAQDLLFDAFGYVAAVAIVFAVGGVCRMVRRRLSAPPPGRHLRDRD
;
A
#
# COMPACT_ATOMS: atom_id res chain seq x y z
N MET A 1 -39.32 42.86 -47.42
CA MET A 1 -38.47 43.66 -46.50
C MET A 1 -37.44 42.74 -45.87
N MET A 2 -36.25 42.68 -46.46
CA MET A 2 -35.13 41.80 -46.11
C MET A 2 -34.43 42.30 -44.84
N ARG A 3 -34.14 41.40 -43.89
CA ARG A 3 -33.06 41.60 -42.90
C ARG A 3 -32.17 40.36 -42.87
N SER A 4 -30.94 40.62 -43.30
CA SER A 4 -29.77 39.77 -43.40
C SER A 4 -29.38 39.10 -42.08
N LEU A 5 -29.41 37.77 -42.05
CA LEU A 5 -28.78 36.96 -41.02
C LEU A 5 -27.33 36.67 -41.47
N PHE A 6 -26.36 37.37 -40.89
CA PHE A 6 -24.93 37.12 -41.12
C PHE A 6 -24.55 35.75 -40.53
N LEU A 7 -24.55 34.72 -41.36
CA LEU A 7 -23.99 33.41 -41.05
C LEU A 7 -22.47 33.53 -41.04
N ARG A 8 -21.88 33.70 -39.85
CA ARG A 8 -20.44 33.67 -39.65
C ARG A 8 -19.97 32.21 -39.72
N ILE A 9 -19.69 31.74 -40.93
CA ILE A 9 -19.05 30.45 -41.19
C ILE A 9 -17.65 30.50 -40.56
N ARG A 10 -17.49 29.84 -39.40
CA ARG A 10 -16.19 29.63 -38.78
C ARG A 10 -15.53 28.45 -39.51
N ALA A 11 -14.51 28.74 -40.31
CA ALA A 11 -13.71 27.73 -40.96
C ALA A 11 -13.12 26.74 -39.93
N PRO A 12 -13.09 25.43 -40.22
CA PRO A 12 -12.43 24.45 -39.36
C PRO A 12 -10.92 24.62 -39.50
N ARG A 13 -10.25 25.16 -38.47
CA ARG A 13 -8.79 25.09 -38.36
C ARG A 13 -8.37 23.66 -38.03
N GLU A 14 -8.18 22.90 -39.09
CA GLU A 14 -7.04 22.03 -39.35
C GLU A 14 -6.25 21.51 -38.13
N GLY A 15 -6.42 20.22 -37.88
CA GLY A 15 -5.25 19.34 -38.01
C GLY A 15 -4.23 19.35 -36.87
N ARG A 16 -4.66 19.29 -35.61
CA ARG A 16 -3.87 18.61 -34.56
C ARG A 16 -4.74 17.63 -33.79
N ARG A 17 -5.04 16.51 -34.45
CA ARG A 17 -5.41 15.25 -33.79
C ARG A 17 -4.18 14.75 -33.04
N VAL A 18 -3.87 15.41 -31.93
CA VAL A 18 -3.09 14.76 -30.87
C VAL A 18 -4.03 13.70 -30.34
N TRP A 19 -3.83 12.45 -30.76
CA TRP A 19 -4.33 11.27 -30.07
C TRP A 19 -3.62 11.19 -28.71
N ALA A 20 -3.75 12.25 -27.92
CA ALA A 20 -3.50 12.18 -26.50
C ALA A 20 -4.49 11.13 -26.05
N VAL A 21 -3.93 9.99 -25.65
CA VAL A 21 -4.57 8.91 -24.93
C VAL A 21 -5.25 9.54 -23.70
N ALA A 22 -6.41 10.16 -23.95
CA ALA A 22 -7.33 10.60 -22.95
C ALA A 22 -7.99 9.32 -22.46
N ILE A 23 -7.21 8.49 -21.75
CA ILE A 23 -7.78 7.52 -20.83
C ILE A 23 -8.74 8.37 -20.02
N ARG A 24 -10.04 8.15 -20.26
CA ARG A 24 -11.08 8.91 -19.57
C ARG A 24 -10.74 8.71 -18.10
N LYS A 25 -10.39 9.78 -17.38
CA LYS A 25 -10.13 9.78 -15.94
C LYS A 25 -11.07 8.84 -15.14
N PRO A 26 -12.37 8.68 -15.46
CA PRO A 26 -13.22 7.66 -14.85
C PRO A 26 -12.77 6.20 -15.08
N ALA A 27 -12.32 5.84 -16.28
CA ALA A 27 -11.83 4.49 -16.59
C ALA A 27 -10.54 4.18 -15.82
N LEU A 28 -9.59 5.12 -15.72
CA LEU A 28 -8.38 4.94 -14.92
C LEU A 28 -8.70 4.73 -13.43
N ASN A 29 -9.63 5.53 -12.89
CA ASN A 29 -10.05 5.39 -11.49
C ASN A 29 -10.77 4.06 -11.24
N PHE A 30 -11.54 3.56 -12.21
CA PHE A 30 -12.18 2.26 -12.15
C PHE A 30 -11.13 1.13 -12.14
N VAL A 31 -10.19 1.17 -13.08
CA VAL A 31 -9.10 0.19 -13.18
C VAL A 31 -8.28 0.16 -11.89
N LEU A 32 -7.89 1.33 -11.36
CA LEU A 32 -7.12 1.40 -10.12
C LEU A 32 -7.87 0.76 -8.93
N LYS A 33 -9.17 1.04 -8.78
CA LYS A 33 -10.00 0.42 -7.73
C LYS A 33 -10.06 -1.10 -7.90
N ALA A 34 -10.29 -1.56 -9.12
CA ALA A 34 -10.34 -2.99 -9.43
C ALA A 34 -9.01 -3.68 -9.10
N VAL A 35 -7.88 -3.10 -9.52
CA VAL A 35 -6.54 -3.63 -9.21
C VAL A 35 -6.31 -3.70 -7.70
N CYS A 36 -6.64 -2.65 -6.94
CA CYS A 36 -6.48 -2.67 -5.48
C CYS A 36 -7.33 -3.75 -4.81
N VAL A 37 -8.60 -3.89 -5.21
CA VAL A 37 -9.54 -4.87 -4.63
C VAL A 37 -9.14 -6.30 -5.01
N ILE A 38 -8.80 -6.54 -6.27
CA ILE A 38 -8.34 -7.85 -6.75
C ILE A 38 -7.02 -8.21 -6.06
N GLY A 39 -6.07 -7.28 -5.95
CA GLY A 39 -4.80 -7.51 -5.25
C GLY A 39 -5.00 -7.85 -3.78
N LEU A 40 -5.94 -7.17 -3.10
CA LEU A 40 -6.32 -7.49 -1.73
C LEU A 40 -6.89 -8.91 -1.63
N GLY A 41 -7.87 -9.25 -2.48
CA GLY A 41 -8.47 -10.59 -2.49
C GLY A 41 -7.45 -11.68 -2.80
N ALA A 42 -6.58 -11.47 -3.79
CA ALA A 42 -5.52 -12.41 -4.15
C ALA A 42 -4.54 -12.63 -2.99
N THR A 43 -4.16 -11.56 -2.27
CA THR A 43 -3.27 -11.66 -1.09
C THR A 43 -3.92 -12.53 0.00
N LEU A 44 -5.21 -12.33 0.29
CA LEU A 44 -5.93 -13.10 1.30
C LEU A 44 -6.06 -14.58 0.90
N VAL A 45 -6.31 -14.86 -0.38
CA VAL A 45 -6.35 -16.24 -0.90
C VAL A 45 -4.98 -16.89 -0.77
N VAL A 46 -3.90 -16.19 -1.12
CA VAL A 46 -2.53 -16.71 -0.97
C VAL A 46 -2.23 -17.06 0.48
N ILE A 47 -2.52 -16.16 1.43
CA ILE A 47 -2.31 -16.42 2.86
C ILE A 47 -3.08 -17.66 3.30
N PHE A 48 -4.37 -17.74 2.95
CA PHE A 48 -5.20 -18.89 3.29
C PHE A 48 -4.59 -20.21 2.79
N LEU A 49 -4.15 -20.25 1.53
CA LEU A 49 -3.52 -21.43 0.94
C LEU A 49 -2.16 -21.76 1.58
N LEU A 50 -1.35 -20.76 1.92
CA LEU A 50 -0.06 -20.96 2.59
C LEU A 50 -0.23 -21.47 4.03
N THR A 51 -1.28 -21.04 4.72
CA THR A 51 -1.61 -21.50 6.07
C THR A 51 -2.03 -22.97 6.10
N GLU A 52 -2.60 -23.49 5.02
CA GLU A 52 -2.91 -24.92 4.87
C GLU A 52 -1.68 -25.78 4.50
N GLN A 53 -0.58 -25.18 4.03
CA GLN A 53 0.63 -25.93 3.63
C GLN A 53 1.44 -26.45 4.83
N THR A 54 2.05 -27.63 4.66
CA THR A 54 3.02 -28.17 5.62
C THR A 54 4.40 -27.52 5.42
N PRO A 55 5.23 -27.38 6.48
CA PRO A 55 6.54 -26.69 6.39
C PRO A 55 7.50 -27.23 5.31
N GLU A 56 7.35 -28.50 4.95
CA GLU A 56 8.14 -29.22 3.93
C GLU A 56 7.94 -28.64 2.52
N GLN A 57 6.73 -28.15 2.19
CA GLN A 57 6.40 -27.67 0.84
C GLN A 57 6.86 -26.23 0.59
N THR A 58 6.90 -25.40 1.65
CA THR A 58 7.28 -23.98 1.59
C THR A 58 8.77 -23.76 1.30
N LEU A 59 9.64 -24.70 1.72
CA LEU A 59 11.10 -24.63 1.54
C LEU A 59 11.55 -24.69 0.07
N SER A 60 10.74 -25.27 -0.82
CA SER A 60 11.08 -25.43 -2.23
C SER A 60 10.77 -24.22 -3.11
N LEU A 61 9.95 -23.25 -2.65
CA LEU A 61 9.34 -22.27 -3.54
C LEU A 61 10.10 -20.93 -3.72
N SER A 62 11.08 -20.56 -2.89
CA SER A 62 11.92 -19.39 -3.25
C SER A 62 13.24 -19.26 -2.49
N GLY A 63 14.30 -19.88 -3.04
CA GLY A 63 15.67 -19.53 -2.64
C GLY A 63 16.01 -18.05 -2.88
N MET A 64 15.24 -17.33 -3.71
CA MET A 64 15.42 -15.90 -3.97
C MET A 64 14.82 -15.02 -2.86
N ALA A 65 13.64 -15.38 -2.33
CA ALA A 65 13.05 -14.69 -1.19
C ALA A 65 13.90 -14.92 0.07
N ALA A 66 14.39 -16.15 0.28
CA ALA A 66 15.28 -16.48 1.37
C ALA A 66 16.59 -15.66 1.32
N ARG A 67 17.18 -15.48 0.13
CA ARG A 67 18.37 -14.63 -0.06
C ARG A 67 18.08 -13.15 0.16
N PHE A 68 16.97 -12.63 -0.37
CA PHE A 68 16.61 -11.22 -0.16
C PHE A 68 16.39 -10.89 1.32
N ILE A 69 15.75 -11.79 2.07
CA ILE A 69 15.58 -11.67 3.52
C ILE A 69 16.95 -11.73 4.22
N ALA A 70 17.79 -12.71 3.87
CA ALA A 70 19.13 -12.83 4.45
C ALA A 70 20.01 -11.60 4.18
N ASP A 71 19.99 -11.06 2.96
CA ASP A 71 20.74 -9.87 2.56
C ASP A 71 20.22 -8.61 3.27
N GLY A 72 18.89 -8.50 3.45
CA GLY A 72 18.26 -7.41 4.19
C GLY A 72 18.63 -7.44 5.68
N VAL A 73 18.62 -8.63 6.29
CA VAL A 73 19.08 -8.85 7.67
C VAL A 73 20.56 -8.48 7.78
N ALA A 74 21.45 -9.02 6.95
CA ALA A 74 22.88 -8.72 6.97
C ALA A 74 23.18 -7.21 6.78
N SER A 75 22.41 -6.53 5.93
CA SER A 75 22.54 -5.07 5.73
C SER A 75 22.16 -4.27 6.97
N LEU A 76 21.12 -4.71 7.68
CA LEU A 76 20.70 -4.12 8.95
C LEU A 76 21.71 -4.42 10.07
N GLU A 77 22.34 -5.60 10.08
CA GLU A 77 23.44 -5.95 11.00
C GLU A 77 24.59 -4.95 10.89
N ALA A 78 25.03 -4.70 9.65
CA ALA A 78 26.11 -3.77 9.36
C ALA A 78 25.75 -2.32 9.72
N ALA A 79 24.47 -1.95 9.67
CA ALA A 79 24.00 -0.65 10.11
C ALA A 79 23.99 -0.53 11.65
N VAL A 80 23.53 -1.57 12.35
CA VAL A 80 23.48 -1.63 13.82
C VAL A 80 24.88 -1.69 14.43
N ALA A 81 25.80 -2.46 13.85
CA ALA A 81 27.20 -2.53 14.28
C ALA A 81 27.90 -1.17 14.24
N ARG A 82 27.50 -0.26 13.33
CA ARG A 82 28.00 1.12 13.27
C ARG A 82 27.45 2.01 14.39
N ILE A 83 26.32 1.65 15.00
CA ILE A 83 25.69 2.39 16.09
C ILE A 83 26.26 1.93 17.45
N GLY A 84 26.75 0.69 17.53
CA GLY A 84 27.57 0.21 18.65
C GLY A 84 26.83 0.07 19.99
N SER A 85 25.53 -0.28 19.99
CA SER A 85 24.77 -0.49 21.21
C SER A 85 24.40 -1.95 21.46
N ASP A 86 24.69 -2.44 22.67
CA ASP A 86 24.46 -3.83 23.09
C ASP A 86 22.96 -4.21 23.11
N ALA A 87 22.10 -3.22 23.34
CA ALA A 87 20.65 -3.41 23.24
C ALA A 87 20.19 -3.62 21.80
N LEU A 88 20.78 -2.92 20.82
CA LEU A 88 20.45 -3.12 19.41
C LEU A 88 21.06 -4.42 18.87
N SER A 89 22.24 -4.82 19.33
CA SER A 89 22.82 -6.11 18.95
C SER A 89 22.01 -7.29 19.49
N GLY A 90 21.51 -7.19 20.73
CA GLY A 90 20.58 -8.17 21.30
C GLY A 90 19.24 -8.24 20.55
N ALA A 91 18.64 -7.09 20.21
CA ALA A 91 17.43 -7.04 19.38
C ALA A 91 17.67 -7.62 17.98
N PHE A 92 18.85 -7.37 17.41
CA PHE A 92 19.23 -7.85 16.10
C PHE A 92 19.48 -9.36 16.06
N ALA A 93 20.14 -9.92 17.08
CA ALA A 93 20.28 -11.37 17.26
C ALA A 93 18.91 -12.04 17.42
N TRP A 94 17.97 -11.41 18.12
CA TRP A 94 16.59 -11.88 18.24
C TRP A 94 15.84 -11.86 16.90
N LEU A 95 16.05 -10.82 16.08
CA LEU A 95 15.52 -10.71 14.71
C LEU A 95 16.08 -11.78 13.77
N GLN A 96 17.37 -12.12 13.87
CA GLN A 96 17.98 -13.24 13.15
C GLN A 96 17.39 -14.58 13.60
N ALA A 97 17.19 -14.76 14.91
CA ALA A 97 16.63 -15.98 15.50
C ALA A 97 15.15 -16.20 15.15
N ALA A 98 14.42 -15.18 14.68
CA ALA A 98 13.02 -15.30 14.29
C ALA A 98 12.79 -16.29 13.12
N GLY A 99 13.81 -16.56 12.31
CA GLY A 99 13.76 -17.58 11.25
C GLY A 99 12.94 -17.19 10.03
N VAL A 100 13.20 -17.87 8.90
CA VAL A 100 12.63 -17.55 7.58
C VAL A 100 11.10 -17.54 7.58
N ARG A 101 10.48 -18.41 8.38
CA ARG A 101 9.01 -18.51 8.51
C ARG A 101 8.37 -17.20 8.96
N ARG A 102 8.92 -16.56 10.00
CA ARG A 102 8.34 -15.32 10.58
C ARG A 102 8.52 -14.13 9.66
N TRP A 103 9.64 -14.10 8.94
CA TRP A 103 9.91 -13.08 7.93
C TRP A 103 9.02 -13.22 6.69
N ALA A 104 8.66 -14.45 6.29
CA ALA A 104 7.67 -14.68 5.23
C ALA A 104 6.29 -14.16 5.64
N HIS A 105 5.83 -14.49 6.85
CA HIS A 105 4.58 -13.98 7.40
C HIS A 105 4.56 -12.44 7.49
N THR A 106 5.68 -11.85 7.93
CA THR A 106 5.84 -10.39 7.93
C THR A 106 5.62 -9.80 6.53
N ALA A 107 6.15 -10.43 5.49
CA ALA A 107 5.99 -9.97 4.10
C ALA A 107 4.55 -10.15 3.59
N GLU A 108 3.89 -11.25 3.95
CA GLU A 108 2.49 -11.52 3.62
C GLU A 108 1.56 -10.48 4.26
N PHE A 109 1.71 -10.22 5.55
CA PHE A 109 0.91 -9.21 6.26
C PHE A 109 1.29 -7.78 5.87
N PHE A 110 2.52 -7.53 5.44
CA PHE A 110 2.87 -6.28 4.77
C PHE A 110 2.03 -6.09 3.49
N ALA A 111 1.86 -7.13 2.67
CA ALA A 111 1.00 -7.07 1.48
C ALA A 111 -0.47 -6.82 1.85
N VAL A 112 -0.98 -7.44 2.92
CA VAL A 112 -2.35 -7.16 3.43
C VAL A 112 -2.49 -5.68 3.83
N GLY A 113 -1.54 -5.16 4.61
CA GLY A 113 -1.55 -3.75 5.02
C GLY A 113 -1.45 -2.78 3.83
N LEU A 114 -0.65 -3.13 2.81
CA LEU A 114 -0.50 -2.35 1.59
C LEU A 114 -1.80 -2.30 0.79
N PHE A 115 -2.36 -3.47 0.43
CA PHE A 115 -3.54 -3.52 -0.43
C PHE A 115 -4.81 -3.06 0.28
N SER A 116 -4.96 -3.27 1.59
CA SER A 116 -6.08 -2.72 2.37
C SER A 116 -6.03 -1.19 2.42
N SER A 117 -4.84 -0.61 2.61
CA SER A 117 -4.62 0.84 2.60
C SER A 117 -4.85 1.46 1.22
N LEU A 118 -4.35 0.83 0.16
CA LEU A 118 -4.56 1.29 -1.21
C LEU A 118 -6.04 1.18 -1.61
N THR A 119 -6.73 0.13 -1.21
CA THR A 119 -8.16 -0.06 -1.44
C THR A 119 -8.97 1.01 -0.71
N SER A 120 -8.69 1.25 0.58
CA SER A 120 -9.40 2.27 1.36
C SER A 120 -9.19 3.67 0.78
N LEU A 121 -7.98 3.98 0.30
CA LEU A 121 -7.68 5.26 -0.35
C LEU A 121 -8.33 5.38 -1.74
N ALA A 122 -8.36 4.31 -2.53
CA ALA A 122 -8.96 4.30 -3.86
C ALA A 122 -10.50 4.45 -3.81
N ILE A 123 -11.15 3.80 -2.84
CA ILE A 123 -12.61 3.82 -2.70
C ILE A 123 -13.09 5.07 -1.96
N PHE A 124 -12.49 5.39 -0.80
CA PHE A 124 -13.00 6.40 0.13
C PHE A 124 -12.12 7.65 0.24
N GLY A 125 -10.90 7.62 -0.32
CA GLY A 125 -9.89 8.66 -0.12
C GLY A 125 -10.30 10.07 -0.55
N ARG A 126 -11.21 10.21 -1.51
CA ARG A 126 -11.66 11.53 -1.97
C ARG A 126 -12.62 12.23 -1.01
N SER A 127 -13.38 11.47 -0.22
CA SER A 127 -14.42 11.99 0.68
C SER A 127 -13.96 12.06 2.14
N ARG A 128 -13.03 11.19 2.56
CA ARG A 128 -12.63 11.06 3.96
C ARG A 128 -11.24 11.62 4.28
N ARG A 129 -11.06 12.00 5.55
CA ARG A 129 -9.75 12.30 6.15
C ARG A 129 -8.88 11.04 6.13
N LEU A 130 -7.55 11.20 6.13
CA LEU A 130 -6.61 10.06 6.06
C LEU A 130 -6.64 9.19 7.32
N ALA A 131 -6.75 9.81 8.51
CA ALA A 131 -6.74 9.10 9.79
C ALA A 131 -7.78 7.95 9.90
N PRO A 132 -9.09 8.17 9.66
CA PRO A 132 -10.07 7.08 9.75
C PRO A 132 -9.85 5.98 8.69
N LEU A 133 -9.24 6.30 7.55
CA LEU A 133 -8.88 5.30 6.54
C LEU A 133 -7.70 4.44 7.00
N ALA A 134 -6.71 5.06 7.64
CA ALA A 134 -5.58 4.35 8.24
C ALA A 134 -6.04 3.42 9.37
N ILE A 135 -6.89 3.93 10.26
CA ILE A 135 -7.48 3.14 11.35
C ILE A 135 -8.30 1.97 10.80
N GLY A 136 -9.14 2.20 9.79
CA GLY A 136 -9.90 1.12 9.15
C GLY A 136 -9.02 0.06 8.48
N SER A 137 -7.91 0.48 7.85
CA SER A 137 -6.97 -0.45 7.20
C SER A 137 -6.19 -1.27 8.24
N LEU A 138 -5.82 -0.66 9.37
CA LEU A 138 -5.22 -1.36 10.51
C LEU A 138 -6.19 -2.36 11.13
N ALA A 139 -7.43 -1.94 11.40
CA ALA A 139 -8.45 -2.82 11.97
C ALA A 139 -8.72 -4.03 11.07
N PHE A 140 -8.79 -3.81 9.76
CA PHE A 140 -8.91 -4.89 8.78
C PHE A 140 -7.71 -5.85 8.83
N SER A 141 -6.48 -5.31 8.85
CA SER A 141 -5.26 -6.12 8.88
C SER A 141 -5.13 -6.93 10.17
N VAL A 142 -5.47 -6.33 11.32
CA VAL A 142 -5.55 -7.02 12.62
C VAL A 142 -6.55 -8.17 12.56
N ALA A 143 -7.73 -7.93 11.98
CA ALA A 143 -8.75 -8.98 11.83
C ALA A 143 -8.25 -10.14 10.95
N CYS A 144 -7.57 -9.84 9.84
CA CYS A 144 -6.96 -10.86 8.98
C CYS A 144 -5.89 -11.68 9.70
N SER A 145 -5.01 -11.03 10.47
CA SER A 145 -3.93 -11.72 11.22
C SER A 145 -4.49 -12.58 12.34
N LEU A 146 -5.49 -12.10 13.08
CA LEU A 146 -6.20 -12.92 14.07
C LEU A 146 -6.94 -14.09 13.43
N PHE A 147 -7.60 -13.86 12.27
CA PHE A 147 -8.29 -14.92 11.54
C PHE A 147 -7.31 -16.00 11.08
N ASP A 148 -6.18 -15.62 10.49
CA ASP A 148 -5.15 -16.54 10.03
C ASP A 148 -4.60 -17.39 11.18
N GLN A 149 -4.21 -16.75 12.27
CA GLN A 149 -3.65 -17.43 13.44
C GLN A 149 -4.68 -18.30 14.17
N THR A 150 -5.98 -17.94 14.10
CA THR A 150 -7.08 -18.80 14.56
C THR A 150 -7.33 -19.95 13.60
N HIS A 151 -7.25 -19.73 12.29
CA HIS A 151 -7.42 -20.76 11.27
C HIS A 151 -6.33 -21.85 11.39
N LYS A 152 -5.10 -21.43 11.67
CA LYS A 152 -3.96 -22.31 11.97
C LYS A 152 -4.21 -23.30 13.10
N LEU A 153 -5.08 -23.00 14.06
CA LEU A 153 -5.46 -23.94 15.13
C LEU A 153 -6.27 -25.14 14.64
N PHE A 154 -6.94 -25.03 13.48
CA PHE A 154 -7.69 -26.13 12.90
C PHE A 154 -6.81 -27.09 12.08
N VAL A 155 -5.54 -26.71 11.82
CA VAL A 155 -4.57 -27.56 11.12
C VAL A 155 -3.87 -28.47 12.13
N PRO A 156 -3.96 -29.81 12.00
CA PRO A 156 -3.34 -30.73 12.96
C PRO A 156 -1.83 -30.51 13.09
N GLY A 157 -1.34 -30.41 14.32
CA GLY A 157 0.08 -30.24 14.63
C GLY A 157 0.59 -28.79 14.57
N ARG A 158 -0.30 -27.79 14.47
CA ARG A 158 0.06 -26.37 14.57
C ARG A 158 -0.54 -25.75 15.84
N GLU A 159 0.24 -24.94 16.53
CA GLU A 159 -0.17 -24.23 17.75
C GLU A 159 -0.32 -22.72 17.54
N PHE A 160 -0.98 -22.06 18.49
CA PHE A 160 -1.07 -20.61 18.50
C PHE A 160 0.28 -20.00 18.89
N ASP A 161 0.91 -19.23 17.99
CA ASP A 161 2.20 -18.58 18.22
C ASP A 161 1.99 -17.06 18.29
N ALA A 162 2.06 -16.52 19.52
CA ALA A 162 1.92 -15.08 19.75
C ALA A 162 3.08 -14.26 19.16
N GLN A 163 4.24 -14.87 18.92
CA GLN A 163 5.36 -14.18 18.28
C GLN A 163 5.08 -14.00 16.78
N ASP A 164 4.46 -14.97 16.12
CA ASP A 164 4.05 -14.83 14.72
C ASP A 164 3.09 -13.61 14.57
N LEU A 165 2.15 -13.43 15.49
CA LEU A 165 1.23 -12.27 15.51
C LEU A 165 1.96 -10.91 15.63
N LEU A 166 3.07 -10.83 16.36
CA LEU A 166 3.86 -9.60 16.48
C LEU A 166 4.59 -9.27 15.17
N PHE A 167 5.11 -10.28 14.47
CA PHE A 167 5.76 -10.12 13.17
C PHE A 167 4.75 -9.74 12.08
N ASP A 168 3.55 -10.31 12.11
CA ASP A 168 2.43 -9.89 11.26
C ASP A 168 2.10 -8.41 11.49
N ALA A 169 2.01 -8.02 12.77
CA ALA A 169 1.74 -6.65 13.18
C ALA A 169 2.79 -5.67 12.68
N PHE A 170 4.06 -6.03 12.79
CA PHE A 170 5.15 -5.24 12.23
C PHE A 170 4.96 -5.03 10.72
N GLY A 171 4.63 -6.10 9.97
CA GLY A 171 4.38 -6.06 8.54
C GLY A 171 3.25 -5.11 8.15
N TYR A 172 2.04 -5.34 8.66
CA TYR A 172 0.89 -4.52 8.26
C TYR A 172 0.96 -3.08 8.78
N VAL A 173 1.52 -2.83 9.98
CA VAL A 173 1.69 -1.46 10.51
C VAL A 173 2.66 -0.67 9.64
N ALA A 174 3.79 -1.26 9.26
CA ALA A 174 4.77 -0.61 8.40
C ALA A 174 4.14 -0.22 7.04
N ALA A 175 3.40 -1.14 6.41
CA ALA A 175 2.74 -0.88 5.14
C ALA A 175 1.71 0.26 5.23
N VAL A 176 0.82 0.23 6.24
CA VAL A 176 -0.18 1.28 6.46
C VAL A 176 0.51 2.63 6.68
N ALA A 177 1.53 2.68 7.53
CA ALA A 177 2.27 3.91 7.82
C ALA A 177 2.87 4.53 6.54
N ILE A 178 3.53 3.71 5.71
CA ILE A 178 4.12 4.15 4.43
C ILE A 178 3.04 4.70 3.49
N VAL A 179 1.96 3.96 3.25
CA VAL A 179 0.91 4.37 2.30
C VAL A 179 0.25 5.68 2.72
N PHE A 180 -0.07 5.83 4.01
CA PHE A 180 -0.74 7.03 4.51
C PHE A 180 0.20 8.23 4.67
N ALA A 181 1.48 8.01 4.98
CA ALA A 181 2.50 9.06 4.93
C ALA A 181 2.66 9.61 3.51
N VAL A 182 2.86 8.74 2.52
CA VAL A 182 2.96 9.13 1.10
C VAL A 182 1.67 9.81 0.63
N GLY A 183 0.51 9.25 0.98
CA GLY A 183 -0.80 9.85 0.68
C GLY A 183 -0.98 11.24 1.30
N GLY A 184 -0.50 11.44 2.53
CA GLY A 184 -0.47 12.72 3.23
C GLY A 184 0.39 13.76 2.53
N VAL A 185 1.64 13.41 2.22
CA VAL A 185 2.58 14.27 1.48
C VAL A 185 1.99 14.64 0.12
N CYS A 186 1.45 13.68 -0.63
CA CYS A 186 0.84 13.94 -1.93
C CYS A 186 -0.38 14.86 -1.86
N ARG A 187 -1.20 14.77 -0.80
CA ARG A 187 -2.31 15.73 -0.57
C ARG A 187 -1.78 17.12 -0.20
N MET A 188 -0.74 17.20 0.63
CA MET A 188 -0.10 18.46 1.02
C MET A 188 0.45 19.19 -0.23
N VAL A 189 1.22 18.49 -1.06
CA VAL A 189 1.80 19.05 -2.29
C VAL A 189 0.70 19.52 -3.24
N ARG A 190 -0.33 18.70 -3.48
CA ARG A 190 -1.47 19.09 -4.35
C ARG A 190 -2.20 20.34 -3.85
N ARG A 191 -2.38 20.48 -2.53
CA ARG A 191 -3.00 21.68 -1.93
C ARG A 191 -2.13 22.92 -2.14
N ARG A 192 -0.81 22.81 -1.97
CA ARG A 192 0.13 23.91 -2.20
C ARG A 192 0.15 24.35 -3.67
N LEU A 193 0.13 23.40 -4.60
CA LEU A 193 0.09 23.69 -6.04
C LEU A 193 -1.26 24.26 -6.51
N SER A 194 -2.35 23.99 -5.79
CA SER A 194 -3.68 24.52 -6.11
C SER A 194 -4.01 25.84 -5.39
N ALA A 195 -3.12 26.34 -4.54
CA ALA A 195 -3.32 27.62 -3.86
C ALA A 195 -3.15 28.77 -4.89
N PRO A 196 -4.10 29.73 -4.96
CA PRO A 196 -3.93 30.88 -5.83
C PRO A 196 -2.70 31.71 -5.41
N PRO A 197 -1.97 32.31 -6.37
CA PRO A 197 -0.79 33.10 -6.04
C PRO A 197 -1.15 34.26 -5.11
N PRO A 198 -0.33 34.52 -4.07
CA PRO A 198 -0.58 35.64 -3.16
C PRO A 198 -0.41 36.94 -3.95
N GLY A 199 -1.52 37.68 -4.15
CA GLY A 199 -1.45 39.03 -4.76
C GLY A 199 -2.60 39.47 -5.68
N ARG A 200 -3.60 38.63 -6.01
CA ARG A 200 -4.70 39.06 -6.90
C ARG A 200 -5.81 39.90 -6.25
N HIS A 201 -5.79 40.14 -4.95
CA HIS A 201 -6.86 40.89 -4.28
C HIS A 201 -6.67 42.42 -4.19
N LEU A 202 -5.57 42.97 -4.72
CA LEU A 202 -5.29 44.41 -4.64
C LEU A 202 -5.46 45.17 -5.96
N ARG A 203 -5.98 44.55 -7.04
CA ARG A 203 -6.11 45.21 -8.36
C ARG A 203 -7.55 45.48 -8.83
N ASP A 204 -8.56 45.12 -8.03
CA ASP A 204 -9.98 45.33 -8.37
C ASP A 204 -10.64 46.42 -7.48
N ARG A 205 -9.85 47.36 -6.93
CA ARG A 205 -10.37 48.45 -6.06
C ARG A 205 -10.07 49.87 -6.54
N ASP A 206 -9.54 50.04 -7.74
CA ASP A 206 -9.36 51.33 -8.40
C ASP A 206 -10.22 51.40 -9.68
#